data_AF-A0A5P2AUS2-F1
#
_entry.id   AF-A0A5P2AUS2-F1
#
_cell.length_a   1.000
_cell.length_b   1.000
_cell.length_c   1.000
_cell.angle_alpha   90.00
_cell.angle_beta   90.00
_cell.angle_gamma   90.00
#
_symmetry.space_group_name_H-M   'P 1'
#
loop_
_entity.id
_entity.type
_entity.pdbx_description
1 polymer ?
#
loop_
_entity_poly.entity_id
_entity_poly.type
_entity_poly.pdbx_seq_one_letter_code
_entity_poly.pdbx_strand_id
1 'polypeptide(L)'
;MAEREALPVHRATPSGVAERSRGRKALVIGLIAAGVLAVPAGVMFLWVTVVTGMSDPVGPSLLGLRIDGDTVTVKAAQCPSERVRRVELHDSDSERLVWRADGPLTAEGRGGLLRLWAAEDYRTARPATGPAELPEQLDVSVAYGSDDGAGAVFDLAAVRAAAPPAGSYWTPEGIRTGRELDELVDCGGEKVP
;
A
#
# COMPACT_ATOMS: atom_id res chain seq x y z
N MET A 1 92.00 -0.62 -48.51
CA MET A 1 90.79 -0.69 -49.36
C MET A 1 90.37 -2.15 -49.37
N ALA A 2 89.31 -2.65 -48.76
CA ALA A 2 88.29 -2.12 -47.86
C ALA A 2 87.82 -3.34 -47.04
N GLU A 3 87.88 -3.26 -45.71
CA GLU A 3 87.29 -4.26 -44.82
C GLU A 3 85.96 -3.67 -44.34
N ARG A 4 84.85 -4.30 -44.75
CA ARG A 4 83.49 -3.85 -44.40
C ARG A 4 83.06 -4.58 -43.13
N GLU A 5 82.97 -3.84 -42.03
CA GLU A 5 82.34 -4.29 -40.80
C GLU A 5 80.84 -4.55 -41.04
N ALA A 6 80.38 -5.72 -40.59
CA ALA A 6 79.00 -6.15 -40.67
C ALA A 6 78.20 -5.60 -39.48
N LEU A 7 77.13 -4.87 -39.77
CA LEU A 7 76.10 -4.47 -38.80
C LEU A 7 75.23 -5.68 -38.42
N PRO A 8 74.91 -5.90 -37.12
CA PRO A 8 73.87 -6.85 -36.74
C PRO A 8 72.47 -6.24 -36.96
N VAL A 9 71.66 -6.95 -37.74
CA VAL A 9 70.23 -6.72 -37.92
C VAL A 9 69.50 -7.10 -36.63
N HIS A 10 68.95 -6.10 -35.93
CA HIS A 10 68.00 -6.35 -34.84
C HIS A 10 66.67 -6.86 -35.41
N ARG A 11 66.38 -8.15 -35.15
CA ARG A 11 65.07 -8.77 -35.37
C ARG A 11 64.13 -8.31 -34.24
N ALA A 12 63.05 -7.61 -34.58
CA ALA A 12 61.99 -7.28 -33.63
C ALA A 12 61.12 -8.52 -33.34
N THR A 13 60.99 -8.88 -32.06
CA THR A 13 60.17 -9.99 -31.57
C THR A 13 58.67 -9.60 -31.57
N PRO A 14 57.74 -10.43 -32.07
CA PRO A 14 56.33 -10.08 -32.26
C PRO A 14 55.45 -10.22 -30.98
N SER A 15 56.04 -10.13 -29.78
CA SER A 15 55.33 -10.50 -28.54
C SER A 15 54.41 -9.41 -27.98
N GLY A 16 54.53 -8.15 -28.41
CA GLY A 16 53.79 -7.03 -27.78
C GLY A 16 52.33 -6.83 -28.23
N VAL A 17 51.91 -7.40 -29.36
CA VAL A 17 50.58 -7.13 -29.93
C VAL A 17 49.50 -8.09 -29.41
N ALA A 18 49.88 -9.33 -29.09
CA ALA A 18 48.93 -10.34 -28.62
C ALA A 18 48.39 -10.06 -27.20
N GLU A 19 49.23 -9.52 -26.30
CA GLU A 19 48.88 -9.26 -24.89
C GLU A 19 47.89 -8.10 -24.73
N ARG A 20 48.04 -7.02 -25.51
CA ARG A 20 47.12 -5.87 -25.47
C ARG A 20 45.69 -6.22 -25.91
N SER A 21 45.54 -7.15 -26.85
CA SER A 21 44.20 -7.56 -27.32
C SER A 21 43.46 -8.42 -26.30
N ARG A 22 44.18 -9.21 -25.50
CA ARG A 22 43.59 -10.12 -24.51
C ARG A 22 43.11 -9.36 -23.27
N GLY A 23 43.87 -8.35 -22.82
CA GLY A 23 43.46 -7.46 -21.72
C GLY A 23 42.25 -6.58 -22.06
N ARG A 24 42.17 -6.04 -23.28
CA ARG A 24 40.99 -5.28 -23.76
C ARG A 24 39.75 -6.16 -23.89
N LYS A 25 39.88 -7.40 -24.38
CA LYS A 25 38.76 -8.34 -24.49
C LYS A 25 38.23 -8.76 -23.11
N ALA A 26 39.11 -9.01 -22.14
CA ALA A 26 38.72 -9.35 -20.77
C ALA A 26 37.99 -8.19 -20.07
N LEU A 27 38.42 -6.95 -20.28
CA LEU A 27 37.79 -5.76 -19.71
C LEU A 27 36.41 -5.47 -20.32
N VAL A 28 36.26 -5.65 -21.64
CA VAL A 28 34.97 -5.50 -22.34
C VAL A 28 33.99 -6.60 -21.94
N ILE A 29 34.44 -7.85 -21.80
CA ILE A 29 33.59 -8.97 -21.33
C ILE A 29 33.18 -8.76 -19.86
N GLY A 30 34.09 -8.26 -19.01
CA GLY A 30 33.77 -7.92 -17.62
C GLY A 30 32.72 -6.80 -17.49
N LEU A 31 32.78 -5.78 -18.36
CA LEU A 31 31.78 -4.71 -18.41
C LEU A 31 30.42 -5.18 -18.94
N ILE A 32 30.40 -6.10 -19.91
CA ILE A 32 29.15 -6.69 -20.43
C ILE A 32 28.51 -7.60 -19.37
N ALA A 33 29.29 -8.44 -18.69
CA ALA A 33 28.80 -9.32 -17.62
C ALA A 33 28.24 -8.51 -16.43
N ALA A 34 28.88 -7.40 -16.06
CA ALA A 34 28.38 -6.50 -15.04
C ALA A 34 27.08 -5.78 -15.46
N GLY A 35 26.96 -5.37 -16.73
CA GLY A 35 25.74 -4.76 -17.28
C GLY A 35 24.55 -5.74 -17.36
N VAL A 36 24.79 -7.00 -17.72
CA VAL A 36 23.75 -8.03 -17.86
C VAL A 36 23.20 -8.50 -16.50
N LEU A 37 23.96 -8.41 -15.41
CA LEU A 37 23.49 -8.73 -14.06
C LEU A 37 22.85 -7.55 -13.31
N ALA A 38 23.27 -6.31 -13.60
CA ALA A 38 22.71 -5.12 -12.97
C ALA A 38 21.28 -4.80 -13.46
N VAL A 39 20.96 -5.12 -14.72
CA VAL A 39 19.64 -4.86 -15.32
C VAL A 39 18.51 -5.70 -14.67
N PRO A 40 18.62 -7.03 -14.52
CA PRO A 40 17.56 -7.83 -13.88
C PRO A 40 17.34 -7.47 -12.42
N ALA A 41 18.40 -7.11 -11.67
CA ALA A 41 18.29 -6.70 -10.28
C ALA A 41 17.56 -5.34 -10.14
N GLY A 42 17.89 -4.37 -11.01
CA GLY A 42 17.19 -3.08 -11.04
C GLY A 42 15.73 -3.19 -11.47
N VAL A 43 15.43 -4.08 -12.43
CA VAL A 43 14.05 -4.35 -12.87
C VAL A 43 13.25 -5.02 -11.76
N MET A 44 13.79 -6.04 -11.07
CA MET A 44 13.11 -6.66 -9.92
C MET A 44 12.85 -5.67 -8.78
N PHE A 45 13.80 -4.80 -8.46
CA PHE A 45 13.61 -3.79 -7.42
C PHE A 45 12.51 -2.77 -7.80
N LEU A 46 12.50 -2.31 -9.06
CA LEU A 46 11.45 -1.44 -9.57
C LEU A 46 10.07 -2.13 -9.53
N TRP A 47 9.98 -3.40 -9.90
CA TRP A 47 8.73 -4.17 -9.82
C TRP A 47 8.27 -4.38 -8.38
N VAL A 48 9.16 -4.69 -7.44
CA VAL A 48 8.80 -4.77 -6.01
C VAL A 48 8.27 -3.43 -5.52
N THR A 49 8.92 -2.31 -5.87
CA THR A 49 8.49 -0.97 -5.46
C THR A 49 7.15 -0.56 -6.08
N VAL A 50 6.89 -0.96 -7.33
CA VAL A 50 5.61 -0.74 -8.01
C VAL A 50 4.52 -1.61 -7.38
N VAL A 51 4.79 -2.88 -7.07
CA VAL A 51 3.82 -3.78 -6.42
C VAL A 51 3.52 -3.32 -4.99
N THR A 52 4.52 -2.96 -4.20
CA THR A 52 4.30 -2.44 -2.84
C THR A 52 3.65 -1.06 -2.84
N GLY A 53 4.00 -0.19 -3.80
CA GLY A 53 3.41 1.15 -3.93
C GLY A 53 1.97 1.16 -4.47
N MET A 54 1.50 0.07 -5.09
CA MET A 54 0.10 -0.08 -5.49
C MET A 54 -0.80 -0.64 -4.38
N SER A 55 -0.22 -1.28 -3.36
CA SER A 55 -0.97 -1.90 -2.25
C SER A 55 -1.18 -0.97 -1.06
N ASP A 56 -0.37 0.08 -0.92
CA ASP A 56 -0.49 1.06 0.15
C ASP A 56 -0.71 2.44 -0.49
N PRO A 57 -1.98 2.88 -0.70
CA PRO A 57 -2.22 4.17 -1.33
C PRO A 57 -1.54 5.24 -0.50
N VAL A 58 -0.62 5.97 -1.11
CA VAL A 58 0.13 7.06 -0.48
C VAL A 58 -0.86 8.17 -0.09
N GLY A 59 -1.42 8.08 1.11
CA GLY A 59 -2.46 8.97 1.60
C GLY A 59 -2.87 8.59 3.03
N PRO A 60 -3.47 9.52 3.77
CA PRO A 60 -3.97 9.22 5.11
C PRO A 60 -5.12 8.21 5.04
N SER A 61 -5.26 7.38 6.07
CA SER A 61 -6.42 6.50 6.18
C SER A 61 -7.72 7.30 6.12
N LEU A 62 -8.58 6.93 5.17
CA LEU A 62 -9.93 7.49 5.03
C LEU A 62 -10.94 6.81 5.97
N LEU A 63 -10.52 5.80 6.73
CA LEU A 63 -11.33 5.14 7.74
C LEU A 63 -10.73 5.35 9.13
N GLY A 64 -11.60 5.54 10.12
CA GLY A 64 -11.25 5.45 11.53
C GLY A 64 -12.12 4.43 12.26
N LEU A 65 -11.54 3.74 13.24
CA LEU A 65 -12.22 2.72 14.05
C LEU A 65 -12.28 3.12 15.52
N ARG A 66 -13.38 2.77 16.18
CA ARG A 66 -13.56 2.92 17.63
C ARG A 66 -14.20 1.66 18.20
N ILE A 67 -13.75 1.27 19.39
CA ILE A 67 -14.28 0.14 20.14
C ILE A 67 -14.72 0.65 21.52
N ASP A 68 -16.02 0.56 21.80
CA ASP A 68 -16.63 0.91 23.08
C ASP A 68 -17.30 -0.34 23.69
N GLY A 69 -16.57 -1.03 24.57
CA GLY A 69 -16.99 -2.35 25.05
C GLY A 69 -17.14 -3.32 23.87
N ASP A 70 -18.35 -3.81 23.66
CA ASP A 70 -18.68 -4.74 22.56
C ASP A 70 -19.10 -4.03 21.27
N THR A 71 -19.23 -2.70 21.30
CA THR A 71 -19.64 -1.93 20.12
C THR A 71 -18.41 -1.52 19.30
N VAL A 72 -18.36 -1.96 18.05
CA VAL A 72 -17.34 -1.52 17.09
C VAL A 72 -17.98 -0.57 16.09
N THR A 73 -17.40 0.62 15.95
CA THR A 73 -17.89 1.66 15.05
C THR A 73 -16.78 2.09 14.10
N VAL A 74 -17.12 2.19 12.82
CA VAL A 74 -16.27 2.74 11.77
C VAL A 74 -16.82 4.10 11.37
N LYS A 75 -15.95 5.10 11.24
CA LYS A 75 -16.24 6.33 10.52
C LYS A 75 -15.47 6.34 9.22
N ALA A 76 -16.20 6.36 8.12
CA ALA A 76 -15.66 6.51 6.78
C ALA A 76 -15.69 7.99 6.38
N ALA A 77 -14.55 8.53 5.93
CA ALA A 77 -14.43 9.86 5.39
C ALA A 77 -15.20 9.97 4.08
N GLN A 78 -16.04 10.99 3.94
CA GLN A 78 -16.91 11.11 2.77
C GLN A 78 -17.29 12.55 2.44
N CYS A 79 -17.62 12.76 1.17
CA CYS A 79 -18.24 13.99 0.74
C CYS A 79 -19.71 14.10 1.18
N PRO A 80 -20.25 15.32 1.38
CA PRO A 80 -21.64 15.51 1.79
C PRO A 80 -22.68 14.92 0.84
N SER A 81 -22.35 14.71 -0.43
CA SER A 81 -23.20 14.08 -1.45
C SER A 81 -23.09 12.56 -1.48
N GLU A 82 -22.01 11.99 -0.93
CA GLU A 82 -21.76 10.55 -0.96
C GLU A 82 -22.60 9.81 0.06
N ARG A 83 -22.95 8.57 -0.28
CA ARG A 83 -23.77 7.72 0.58
C ARG A 83 -23.16 6.33 0.58
N VAL A 84 -22.88 5.81 1.77
CA VAL A 84 -22.44 4.42 1.94
C VAL A 84 -23.48 3.46 1.38
N ARG A 85 -23.01 2.49 0.60
CA ARG A 85 -23.84 1.41 0.04
C ARG A 85 -23.55 0.07 0.68
N ARG A 86 -22.28 -0.19 1.01
CA ARG A 86 -21.84 -1.47 1.55
C ARG A 86 -20.67 -1.28 2.50
N VAL A 87 -20.61 -2.16 3.49
CA VAL A 87 -19.42 -2.41 4.30
C VAL A 87 -19.11 -3.92 4.27
N GLU A 88 -17.85 -4.25 4.07
CA GLU A 88 -17.31 -5.62 4.14
C GLU A 88 -16.16 -5.65 5.14
N LEU A 89 -16.11 -6.72 5.92
CA LEU A 89 -15.11 -6.97 6.95
C LEU A 89 -14.43 -8.29 6.66
N HIS A 90 -13.12 -8.27 6.51
CA HIS A 90 -12.29 -9.44 6.34
C HIS A 90 -11.36 -9.60 7.54
N ASP A 91 -11.05 -10.84 7.86
CA ASP A 91 -9.89 -11.17 8.67
C ASP A 91 -8.66 -10.92 7.81
N SER A 92 -7.81 -9.96 8.21
CA SER A 92 -6.70 -9.51 7.37
C SER A 92 -5.64 -10.58 7.15
N ASP A 93 -5.47 -11.52 8.10
CA ASP A 93 -4.44 -12.56 8.01
C ASP A 93 -4.85 -13.68 7.05
N SER A 94 -6.15 -14.01 7.03
CA SER A 94 -6.70 -15.11 6.23
C SER A 94 -7.45 -14.68 4.98
N GLU A 95 -7.64 -13.37 4.78
CA GLU A 95 -8.48 -12.74 3.76
C GLU A 95 -9.94 -13.23 3.76
N ARG A 96 -10.37 -13.90 4.83
CA ARG A 96 -11.70 -14.51 4.92
C ARG A 96 -12.73 -13.44 5.26
N LEU A 97 -13.82 -13.39 4.49
CA LEU A 97 -14.97 -12.55 4.84
C LEU A 97 -15.54 -12.96 6.20
N VAL A 98 -15.52 -12.02 7.14
CA VAL A 98 -16.06 -12.15 8.49
C VAL A 98 -17.50 -11.66 8.53
N TRP A 99 -17.79 -10.55 7.87
CA TRP A 99 -19.12 -9.94 7.86
C TRP A 99 -19.30 -8.96 6.71
N ARG A 100 -20.55 -8.81 6.29
CA ARG A 100 -20.95 -7.84 5.28
C ARG A 100 -22.30 -7.26 5.61
N ALA A 101 -22.48 -5.98 5.33
CA ALA A 101 -23.79 -5.35 5.32
C ALA A 101 -23.99 -4.39 4.14
N ASP A 102 -25.23 -4.31 3.66
CA ASP A 102 -25.65 -3.48 2.54
C ASP A 102 -26.79 -2.54 2.97
N GLY A 103 -26.73 -1.32 2.45
CA GLY A 103 -27.77 -0.31 2.57
C GLY A 103 -28.06 0.13 4.00
N PRO A 104 -27.19 0.97 4.61
CA PRO A 104 -27.47 1.58 5.90
C PRO A 104 -28.82 2.31 5.93
N LEU A 105 -29.60 2.08 6.98
CA LEU A 105 -30.96 2.57 7.15
C LEU A 105 -31.01 3.92 7.87
N THR A 106 -30.01 4.23 8.69
CA THR A 106 -29.90 5.51 9.42
C THR A 106 -29.27 6.61 8.55
N ALA A 107 -29.49 7.87 8.91
CA ALA A 107 -28.88 8.99 8.21
C ALA A 107 -27.36 9.03 8.48
N GLU A 108 -26.98 8.73 9.72
CA GLU A 108 -25.62 8.63 10.20
C GLU A 108 -24.86 7.50 9.49
N GLY A 109 -25.48 6.32 9.35
CA GLY A 109 -24.88 5.19 8.63
C GLY A 109 -24.69 5.46 7.14
N ARG A 110 -25.66 6.14 6.51
CA ARG A 110 -25.47 6.64 5.13
C ARG A 110 -24.41 7.74 5.04
N GLY A 111 -24.18 8.47 6.12
CA GLY A 111 -23.14 9.49 6.32
C GLY A 111 -21.80 8.95 6.84
N GLY A 112 -21.60 7.63 6.75
CA GLY A 112 -20.30 7.01 6.99
C GLY A 112 -20.06 6.59 8.44
N LEU A 113 -21.02 6.80 9.35
CA LEU A 113 -20.93 6.33 10.74
C LEU A 113 -21.59 4.96 10.88
N LEU A 114 -20.78 3.91 10.78
CA LEU A 114 -21.20 2.52 10.62
C LEU A 114 -20.98 1.75 11.93
N ARG A 115 -22.06 1.29 12.55
CA ARG A 115 -21.97 0.30 13.64
C ARG A 115 -21.82 -1.08 13.03
N LEU A 116 -20.72 -1.77 13.32
CA LEU A 116 -20.46 -3.10 12.80
C LEU A 116 -21.29 -4.13 13.57
N TRP A 117 -21.75 -5.18 12.89
CA TRP A 117 -22.59 -6.25 13.45
C TRP A 117 -23.93 -5.81 14.07
N ALA A 118 -24.36 -4.57 13.85
CA ALA A 118 -25.70 -4.09 14.20
C ALA A 118 -26.66 -4.34 13.03
N ALA A 119 -27.11 -5.59 12.82
CA ALA A 119 -27.87 -5.99 11.63
C ALA A 119 -29.14 -5.14 11.38
N GLU A 120 -29.76 -4.64 12.44
CA GLU A 120 -30.92 -3.76 12.41
C GLU A 120 -30.66 -2.39 11.76
N ASP A 121 -29.40 -1.96 11.67
CA ASP A 121 -29.02 -0.70 11.03
C ASP A 121 -28.92 -0.80 9.51
N TYR A 122 -29.07 -2.00 8.94
CA TYR A 122 -28.83 -2.27 7.52
C TYR A 122 -30.01 -3.00 6.89
N ARG A 123 -30.18 -2.80 5.58
CA ARG A 123 -31.18 -3.55 4.82
C ARG A 123 -30.88 -5.05 4.82
N THR A 124 -29.60 -5.40 4.67
CA THR A 124 -29.13 -6.78 4.79
C THR A 124 -27.78 -6.81 5.50
N ALA A 125 -27.60 -7.73 6.43
CA ALA A 125 -26.33 -8.00 7.09
C ALA A 125 -26.12 -9.50 7.28
N ARG A 126 -24.92 -10.01 7.01
CA ARG A 126 -24.58 -11.44 7.09
C ARG A 126 -23.13 -11.64 7.58
N PRO A 127 -22.90 -12.51 8.59
CA PRO A 127 -23.90 -13.06 9.51
C PRO A 127 -24.66 -11.95 10.28
N ALA A 128 -25.78 -12.29 10.93
CA ALA A 128 -26.58 -11.29 11.67
C ALA A 128 -25.88 -10.79 12.94
N THR A 129 -25.02 -11.62 13.52
CA THR A 129 -24.24 -11.32 14.72
C THR A 129 -22.76 -11.40 14.41
N GLY A 130 -21.94 -10.75 15.24
CA GLY A 130 -20.48 -10.89 15.16
C GLY A 130 -19.98 -12.29 15.50
N PRO A 131 -18.73 -12.60 15.15
CA PRO A 131 -18.09 -13.82 15.60
C PRO A 131 -17.90 -13.80 17.13
N ALA A 132 -17.75 -14.97 17.74
CA ALA A 132 -17.50 -15.08 19.18
C ALA A 132 -16.16 -14.45 19.60
N GLU A 133 -15.19 -14.47 18.69
CA GLU A 133 -13.89 -13.84 18.83
C GLU A 133 -13.61 -13.02 17.57
N LEU A 134 -13.16 -11.77 17.75
CA LEU A 134 -12.78 -10.89 16.66
C LEU A 134 -11.37 -11.26 16.17
N PRO A 135 -11.08 -11.15 14.85
CA PRO A 135 -9.72 -11.33 14.35
C PRO A 135 -8.77 -10.29 14.98
N GLU A 136 -7.48 -10.59 15.06
CA GLU A 136 -6.48 -9.64 15.58
C GLU A 136 -6.42 -8.38 14.71
N GLN A 137 -6.43 -8.59 13.39
CA GLN A 137 -6.48 -7.55 12.38
C GLN A 137 -7.77 -7.62 11.57
N LEU A 138 -8.49 -6.51 11.53
CA LEU A 138 -9.75 -6.39 10.79
C LEU A 138 -9.52 -5.50 9.57
N ASP A 139 -9.65 -6.07 8.38
CA ASP A 139 -9.70 -5.32 7.13
C ASP A 139 -11.14 -4.86 6.89
N VAL A 140 -11.32 -3.55 6.80
CA VAL A 140 -12.61 -2.89 6.60
C VAL A 140 -12.60 -2.26 5.22
N SER A 141 -13.61 -2.59 4.42
CA SER A 141 -13.86 -1.96 3.13
C SER A 141 -15.26 -1.33 3.11
N VAL A 142 -15.35 -0.05 2.72
CA VAL A 142 -16.59 0.72 2.60
C VAL A 142 -16.74 1.20 1.16
N ALA A 143 -17.86 0.84 0.53
CA ALA A 143 -18.16 1.26 -0.83
C ALA A 143 -19.19 2.39 -0.84
N TYR A 144 -18.90 3.43 -1.62
CA TYR A 144 -19.83 4.49 -1.97
C TYR A 144 -20.57 4.11 -3.27
N GLY A 145 -21.51 4.91 -3.75
CA GLY A 145 -22.37 4.52 -4.89
C GLY A 145 -21.69 4.49 -6.26
N SER A 146 -20.52 5.11 -6.42
CA SER A 146 -19.60 4.97 -7.55
C SER A 146 -18.63 3.81 -7.30
N ASP A 147 -17.83 3.41 -8.28
CA ASP A 147 -16.77 2.39 -8.10
C ASP A 147 -15.64 2.83 -7.10
N ASP A 148 -15.88 3.89 -6.34
CA ASP A 148 -14.99 4.46 -5.33
C ASP A 148 -15.40 4.01 -3.92
N GLY A 149 -14.38 3.81 -3.08
CA GLY A 149 -14.55 3.38 -1.70
C GLY A 149 -13.33 3.70 -0.86
N ALA A 150 -13.40 3.35 0.43
CA ALA A 150 -12.31 3.47 1.37
C ALA A 150 -12.05 2.11 2.01
N GLY A 151 -10.77 1.76 2.16
CA GLY A 151 -10.33 0.54 2.81
C GLY A 151 -9.26 0.84 3.86
N ALA A 152 -9.23 0.08 4.96
CA ALA A 152 -8.17 0.14 5.95
C ALA A 152 -8.11 -1.14 6.78
N VAL A 153 -6.89 -1.51 7.20
CA VAL A 153 -6.63 -2.59 8.15
C VAL A 153 -6.44 -2.01 9.54
N PHE A 154 -7.12 -2.60 10.53
CA PHE A 154 -7.08 -2.17 11.93
C PHE A 154 -6.53 -3.27 12.84
N ASP A 155 -5.47 -2.96 13.57
CA ASP A 155 -5.04 -3.75 14.74
C ASP A 155 -6.01 -3.46 15.90
N LEU A 156 -6.83 -4.46 16.25
CA LEU A 156 -7.87 -4.27 17.27
C LEU A 156 -7.30 -4.13 18.68
N ALA A 157 -6.09 -4.61 18.96
CA ALA A 157 -5.43 -4.39 20.24
C ALA A 157 -4.95 -2.93 20.36
N ALA A 158 -4.36 -2.38 19.29
CA ALA A 158 -3.95 -0.98 19.23
C ALA A 158 -5.14 -0.02 19.37
N VAL A 159 -6.26 -0.29 18.69
CA VAL A 159 -7.45 0.55 18.79
C VAL A 159 -8.04 0.52 20.21
N ARG A 160 -8.11 -0.66 20.85
CA ARG A 160 -8.56 -0.78 22.24
C ARG A 160 -7.64 -0.03 23.21
N ALA A 161 -6.33 -0.15 23.02
CA ALA A 161 -5.33 0.51 23.87
C ALA A 161 -5.38 2.05 23.74
N ALA A 162 -5.66 2.55 22.54
CA ALA A 162 -5.77 3.99 22.29
C ALA A 162 -7.01 4.62 22.95
N ALA A 163 -8.07 3.84 23.16
CA ALA A 163 -9.34 4.25 23.77
C ALA A 163 -9.83 5.65 23.28
N PRO A 164 -10.16 5.80 21.98
CA PRO A 164 -10.52 7.09 21.42
C PRO A 164 -11.68 7.76 22.19
N PRO A 165 -11.61 9.08 22.45
CA PRO A 165 -12.71 9.81 23.06
C PRO A 165 -14.01 9.71 22.25
N ALA A 166 -15.12 10.04 22.90
CA ALA A 166 -16.42 10.05 22.22
C ALA A 166 -16.42 10.99 21.01
N GLY A 167 -16.84 10.46 19.85
CA GLY A 167 -16.85 11.21 18.57
C GLY A 167 -15.51 11.22 17.83
N SER A 168 -14.49 10.57 18.38
CA SER A 168 -13.17 10.40 17.75
C SER A 168 -12.90 8.92 17.44
N TYR A 169 -11.98 8.70 16.52
CA TYR A 169 -11.68 7.40 15.92
C TYR A 169 -10.18 7.25 15.82
N TRP A 170 -9.70 6.04 16.04
CA TRP A 170 -8.31 5.69 15.82
C TRP A 170 -8.05 5.54 14.33
N THR A 171 -6.94 6.10 13.87
CA THR A 171 -6.35 5.90 12.55
C THR A 171 -4.86 5.56 12.73
N PRO A 172 -4.19 4.96 11.74
CA PRO A 172 -2.75 4.75 11.77
C PRO A 172 -1.95 6.04 12.02
N GLU A 173 -2.48 7.19 11.59
CA GLU A 173 -1.86 8.51 11.75
C GLU A 173 -2.19 9.18 13.08
N GLY A 174 -3.09 8.61 13.89
CA GLY A 174 -3.51 9.12 15.20
C GLY A 174 -5.02 9.20 15.38
N ILE A 175 -5.45 9.76 16.50
CA ILE A 175 -6.88 9.92 16.79
C ILE A 175 -7.42 11.13 16.02
N ARG A 176 -8.55 10.95 15.33
CA ARG A 176 -9.27 12.01 14.58
C ARG A 176 -10.75 12.01 14.92
N THR A 177 -11.37 13.17 14.94
CA THR A 177 -12.83 13.30 14.94
C THR A 177 -13.42 12.90 13.60
N GLY A 178 -14.71 12.59 13.57
CA GLY A 178 -15.39 12.30 12.29
C GLY A 178 -15.33 13.46 11.28
N ARG A 179 -15.30 14.70 11.77
CA ARG A 179 -15.18 15.90 10.94
C ARG A 179 -13.78 16.01 10.31
N GLU A 180 -12.73 15.77 11.09
CA GLU A 180 -11.35 15.78 10.61
C GLU A 180 -11.08 14.66 9.60
N LEU A 181 -11.80 13.54 9.69
CA LEU A 181 -11.79 12.49 8.67
C LEU A 181 -12.44 12.98 7.38
N ASP A 182 -13.65 13.57 7.44
CA ASP A 182 -14.34 14.08 6.25
C ASP A 182 -13.55 15.20 5.54
N GLU A 183 -12.74 15.98 6.28
CA GLU A 183 -11.83 16.99 5.72
C GLU A 183 -10.63 16.41 4.94
N LEU A 184 -10.37 15.10 5.02
CA LEU A 184 -9.31 14.43 4.24
C LEU A 184 -9.69 14.23 2.77
N VAL A 185 -10.99 14.23 2.45
CA VAL A 185 -11.48 13.99 1.10
C VAL A 185 -11.66 15.32 0.37
N ASP A 186 -11.05 15.45 -0.81
CA ASP A 186 -11.29 16.61 -1.68
C ASP A 186 -12.62 16.44 -2.43
N CYS A 187 -13.63 17.17 -1.98
CA CYS A 187 -14.98 17.12 -2.53
C CYS A 187 -15.21 18.08 -3.70
N GLY A 188 -14.16 18.69 -4.27
CA GLY A 188 -14.27 19.59 -5.42
C GLY A 188 -14.99 20.90 -5.13
N GLY A 189 -15.04 21.32 -3.86
CA GLY A 189 -15.52 22.65 -3.46
C GLY A 189 -14.39 23.68 -3.50
N GLU A 190 -14.71 24.91 -3.88
CA GLU A 190 -13.78 26.05 -3.77
C GLU A 190 -13.32 26.16 -2.32
N LYS A 191 -12.02 25.94 -2.06
CA LYS A 191 -11.43 26.21 -0.75
C LYS A 191 -11.54 27.71 -0.52
N VAL A 192 -12.54 28.14 0.25
CA VAL A 192 -12.69 29.54 0.63
C VAL A 192 -11.43 29.93 1.41
N PRO A 193 -10.67 30.94 0.96
CA PRO A 193 -9.41 31.35 1.57
C PRO A 193 -9.57 31.91 2.98
#